data_AF-A0AAV6H796-F1
#
_entry.id   AF-A0AAV6H796-F1
#
_cell.length_a   1.000
_cell.length_b   1.000
_cell.length_c   1.000
_cell.angle_alpha   90.00
_cell.angle_beta   90.00
_cell.angle_gamma   90.00
#
_symmetry.space_group_name_H-M   'P 1'
#
loop_
_entity.id
_entity.type
_entity.pdbx_description
1 polymer ?
#
loop_
_entity_poly.entity_id
_entity_poly.type
_entity_poly.pdbx_seq_one_letter_code
_entity_poly.pdbx_strand_id
1 'polypeptide(L)'
;MDNCGKALEKNPADLTVMDVYDIAAVMGQEFERIIDQYGCESLTRIMPKVVRVLEILEVLVGRNNISAETEELRLELDRLRLERRDRLEREKRHQKELELVEDVWRGESQELLSQIAELQSQNKGLMSSLALRDNLSDQEKLQQDGMSEKEKQVVRKLKEVVDQQKCEIQNKDHELMLKSEDLEALQMQQHRLMRMNQELRQRVGLVEAQGKAMIQQRSQLEAEAHAQQQELGELRRELARLRDDRQEGAPLSAHTTPQTQRRRRAKRPSTVEKEKKRQQPPAEAAAGARSVEASLWVECGMDQDFLSQCCGPADSPAHPSVSHNTGSSSPSPTHNTSPGIEDEEVSDLLWEALQEEEQQESDVEQAGSGRSSVEQGESSPPRFTLQDLQEVLQERNELKSQVFMLQEELAYYKSEDQEEFLLPINPMPSTPPSPPSNEQQESGIKRLIFTAVMPMVAAGLISDDPTLLPIRRLISFV
;
A
#
# COMPACT_ATOMS: atom_id res chain seq x y z
N MET A 1 8.30 -44.68 -29.59
CA MET A 1 9.46 -43.77 -29.41
C MET A 1 9.22 -42.55 -30.29
N ASP A 2 8.06 -41.90 -30.14
CA ASP A 2 7.43 -41.19 -31.27
C ASP A 2 7.32 -39.67 -31.06
N ASN A 3 8.12 -39.11 -30.16
CA ASN A 3 8.13 -37.67 -29.89
C ASN A 3 9.21 -36.89 -30.65
N CYS A 4 10.20 -37.57 -31.25
CA CYS A 4 11.38 -36.91 -31.81
C CYS A 4 11.10 -36.16 -33.14
N GLY A 5 10.07 -36.57 -33.90
CA GLY A 5 9.66 -35.88 -35.14
C GLY A 5 8.94 -34.54 -34.94
N LYS A 6 8.44 -34.26 -33.73
CA LYS A 6 7.68 -33.03 -33.44
C LYS A 6 8.55 -31.77 -33.44
N ALA A 7 9.85 -31.90 -33.17
CA ALA A 7 10.78 -30.78 -33.15
C ALA A 7 10.96 -30.14 -34.55
N LEU A 8 10.84 -30.92 -35.63
CA LEU A 8 10.91 -30.44 -37.01
C LEU A 8 9.66 -29.67 -37.46
N GLU A 9 8.53 -29.86 -36.77
CA GLU A 9 7.26 -29.18 -37.07
C GLU A 9 7.10 -27.87 -36.29
N LYS A 10 8.01 -27.57 -35.36
CA LYS A 10 7.99 -26.34 -34.57
C LYS A 10 8.36 -25.11 -35.41
N ASN A 11 7.80 -23.97 -35.04
CA ASN A 11 8.16 -22.69 -35.64
C ASN A 11 9.64 -22.38 -35.32
N PRO A 12 10.46 -21.93 -36.30
CA PRO A 12 11.86 -21.61 -36.06
C PRO A 12 12.11 -20.55 -34.98
N ALA A 13 11.14 -19.69 -34.70
CA ALA A 13 11.23 -18.70 -33.62
C ALA A 13 11.11 -19.30 -32.21
N ASP A 14 10.44 -20.45 -32.10
CA ASP A 14 10.12 -21.12 -30.83
C ASP A 14 11.00 -22.35 -30.57
N LEU A 15 12.00 -22.59 -31.45
CA LEU A 15 12.95 -23.67 -31.26
C LEU A 15 13.76 -23.42 -30.00
N THR A 16 13.93 -24.47 -29.20
CA THR A 16 14.84 -24.49 -28.04
C THR A 16 16.12 -25.26 -28.38
N VAL A 17 17.17 -25.10 -27.58
CA VAL A 17 18.41 -25.88 -27.76
C VAL A 17 18.13 -27.39 -27.67
N MET A 18 17.16 -27.79 -26.83
CA MET A 18 16.71 -29.17 -26.72
C MET A 18 16.11 -29.69 -28.03
N ASP A 19 15.33 -28.86 -28.73
CA ASP A 19 14.75 -29.22 -30.02
C ASP A 19 15.82 -29.43 -31.10
N VAL A 20 16.92 -28.68 -31.06
CA VAL A 20 18.05 -28.88 -31.97
C VAL A 20 18.73 -30.24 -31.72
N TYR A 21 18.86 -30.66 -30.47
CA TYR A 21 19.37 -31.99 -30.13
C TYR A 21 18.42 -33.12 -30.55
N ASP A 22 17.10 -32.93 -30.40
CA ASP A 22 16.10 -33.88 -30.89
C ASP A 22 16.14 -34.01 -32.42
N ILE A 23 16.25 -32.89 -33.15
CA ILE A 23 16.42 -32.89 -34.62
C ILE A 23 17.71 -33.63 -35.02
N ALA A 24 18.82 -33.40 -34.30
CA ALA A 24 20.07 -34.10 -34.56
C ALA A 24 19.95 -35.62 -34.34
N ALA A 25 19.19 -36.06 -33.33
CA ALA A 25 18.94 -37.47 -33.07
C ALA A 25 18.12 -38.14 -34.19
N VAL A 26 17.05 -37.49 -34.68
CA VAL A 26 16.28 -38.00 -35.83
C VAL A 26 17.14 -38.08 -37.08
N MET A 27 17.90 -37.02 -37.39
CA MET A 27 18.79 -37.04 -38.56
C MET A 27 19.88 -38.11 -38.43
N GLY A 28 20.42 -38.32 -37.23
CA GLY A 28 21.37 -39.39 -36.95
C GLY A 28 20.81 -40.79 -37.25
N GLN A 29 19.55 -41.05 -36.89
CA GLN A 29 18.87 -42.31 -37.19
C GLN A 29 18.67 -42.51 -38.70
N GLU A 30 18.36 -41.46 -39.46
CA GLU A 30 18.25 -41.56 -40.93
C GLU A 30 19.63 -41.80 -41.58
N PHE A 31 20.68 -41.14 -41.07
CA PHE A 31 22.05 -41.38 -41.53
C PHE A 31 22.52 -42.81 -41.23
N GLU A 32 22.17 -43.37 -40.07
CA GLU A 32 22.45 -44.76 -39.73
C GLU A 32 21.81 -45.73 -40.75
N ARG A 33 20.53 -45.53 -41.10
CA ARG A 33 19.85 -46.34 -42.14
C ARG A 33 20.49 -46.24 -43.51
N ILE A 34 21.03 -45.07 -43.87
CA ILE A 34 21.75 -44.87 -45.15
C ILE A 34 23.09 -45.59 -45.13
N ILE A 35 23.81 -45.54 -44.00
CA ILE A 35 25.09 -46.27 -43.82
C ILE A 35 24.87 -47.76 -43.96
N ASP A 36 23.82 -48.30 -43.33
CA ASP A 36 23.50 -49.72 -43.37
C ASP A 36 23.21 -50.24 -44.80
N GLN A 37 22.63 -49.39 -45.67
CA GLN A 37 22.25 -49.78 -47.03
C GLN A 37 23.33 -49.51 -48.09
N TYR A 38 24.09 -48.41 -47.95
CA TYR A 38 24.98 -47.91 -49.00
C TYR A 38 26.45 -47.75 -48.56
N GLY A 39 26.77 -48.08 -47.30
CA GLY A 39 28.08 -47.88 -46.71
C GLY A 39 28.39 -46.43 -46.32
N CYS A 40 29.38 -46.26 -45.44
CA CYS A 40 29.71 -44.96 -44.83
C CYS A 40 30.31 -43.93 -45.81
N GLU A 41 30.93 -44.37 -46.90
CA GLU A 41 31.54 -43.52 -47.93
C GLU A 41 30.57 -42.49 -48.53
N SER A 42 29.28 -42.84 -48.57
CA SER A 42 28.22 -41.98 -49.08
C SER A 42 27.95 -40.74 -48.20
N LEU A 43 28.28 -40.80 -46.90
CA LEU A 43 28.02 -39.71 -45.95
C LEU A 43 29.28 -38.97 -45.49
N THR A 44 30.48 -39.49 -45.74
CA THR A 44 31.77 -38.94 -45.25
C THR A 44 31.94 -37.44 -45.55
N ARG A 45 31.45 -36.95 -46.70
CA ARG A 45 31.55 -35.54 -47.10
C ARG A 45 30.38 -34.66 -46.63
N ILE A 46 29.23 -35.26 -46.32
CA ILE A 46 28.00 -34.54 -45.96
C ILE A 46 27.90 -34.37 -44.44
N MET A 47 28.29 -35.40 -43.67
CA MET A 47 28.20 -35.42 -42.21
C MET A 47 28.81 -34.18 -41.54
N PRO A 48 30.06 -33.74 -41.87
CA PRO A 48 30.65 -32.57 -41.24
C PRO A 48 29.89 -31.27 -41.55
N LYS A 49 29.21 -31.19 -42.70
CA LYS A 49 28.41 -30.02 -43.08
C LYS A 49 27.10 -29.97 -42.30
N VAL A 50 26.47 -31.12 -42.07
CA VAL A 50 25.22 -31.22 -41.30
C VAL A 50 25.48 -30.91 -39.83
N VAL A 51 26.56 -31.45 -39.26
CA VAL A 51 27.02 -31.09 -37.91
C VAL A 51 27.24 -29.58 -37.81
N ARG A 52 27.93 -28.98 -38.79
CA ARG A 52 28.15 -27.53 -38.80
C ARG A 52 26.85 -26.71 -38.86
N VAL A 53 25.85 -27.16 -39.60
CA VAL A 53 24.54 -26.47 -39.66
C VAL A 53 23.82 -26.57 -38.32
N LEU A 54 23.86 -27.73 -37.67
CA LEU A 54 23.28 -27.93 -36.33
C LEU A 54 23.99 -27.08 -35.26
N GLU A 55 25.31 -26.99 -35.27
CA GLU A 55 26.09 -26.11 -34.38
C GLU A 55 25.68 -24.63 -34.54
N ILE A 56 25.50 -24.17 -35.80
CA ILE A 56 25.08 -22.79 -36.07
C ILE A 56 23.66 -22.58 -35.55
N LEU A 57 22.75 -23.54 -35.75
CA LEU A 57 21.38 -23.46 -35.28
C LEU A 57 21.30 -23.42 -33.76
N GLU A 58 22.06 -24.27 -33.07
CA GLU A 58 22.18 -24.29 -31.60
C GLU A 58 22.63 -22.93 -31.06
N VAL A 59 23.65 -22.33 -31.65
CA VAL A 59 24.16 -21.00 -31.23
C VAL A 59 23.12 -19.90 -31.46
N LEU A 60 22.39 -19.94 -32.57
CA LEU A 60 21.36 -18.94 -32.87
C LEU A 60 20.16 -19.05 -31.92
N VAL A 61 19.70 -20.27 -31.68
CA VAL A 61 18.61 -20.56 -30.75
C VAL A 61 19.00 -20.22 -29.31
N GLY A 62 20.20 -20.61 -28.88
CA GLY A 62 20.71 -20.27 -27.55
C GLY A 62 20.85 -18.76 -27.33
N ARG A 63 21.28 -18.01 -28.34
CA ARG A 63 21.33 -16.54 -28.28
C ARG A 63 19.96 -15.88 -28.17
N ASN A 64 18.95 -16.44 -28.83
CA ASN A 64 17.58 -15.92 -28.78
C ASN A 64 16.99 -16.04 -27.36
N ASN A 65 17.24 -17.17 -26.67
CA ASN A 65 16.79 -17.37 -25.29
C ASN A 65 17.47 -16.40 -24.32
N ILE A 66 18.79 -16.20 -24.45
CA ILE A 66 19.53 -15.22 -23.65
C ILE A 66 19.01 -13.79 -23.93
N SER A 67 18.67 -13.47 -25.19
CA SER A 67 18.09 -12.18 -25.54
C SER A 67 16.74 -11.97 -24.83
N ALA A 68 15.86 -12.97 -24.82
CA ALA A 68 14.58 -12.90 -24.13
C ALA A 68 14.74 -12.69 -22.61
N GLU A 69 15.61 -13.46 -21.95
CA GLU A 69 15.92 -13.28 -20.52
C GLU A 69 16.47 -11.88 -20.22
N THR A 70 17.32 -11.32 -21.10
CA THR A 70 17.83 -9.96 -20.91
C THR A 70 16.75 -8.89 -21.08
N GLU A 71 15.73 -9.11 -21.91
CA GLU A 71 14.60 -8.21 -22.05
C GLU A 71 13.68 -8.27 -20.82
N GLU A 72 13.43 -9.46 -20.28
CA GLU A 72 12.69 -9.65 -19.03
C GLU A 72 13.36 -8.94 -17.86
N LEU A 73 14.68 -9.13 -17.68
CA LEU A 73 15.45 -8.46 -16.64
C LEU A 73 15.46 -6.93 -16.80
N ARG A 74 15.45 -6.41 -18.04
CA ARG A 74 15.33 -4.97 -18.30
C ARG A 74 13.97 -4.43 -17.87
N LEU A 75 12.89 -5.13 -18.21
CA LEU A 75 11.54 -4.74 -17.81
C LEU A 75 11.39 -4.77 -16.28
N GLU A 76 11.94 -5.79 -15.62
CA GLU A 76 11.91 -5.87 -14.16
C GLU A 76 12.75 -4.77 -13.50
N LEU A 77 13.91 -4.43 -14.06
CA LEU A 77 14.70 -3.28 -13.60
C LEU A 77 13.93 -1.96 -13.73
N ASP A 78 13.23 -1.74 -14.84
CA ASP A 78 12.44 -0.53 -15.06
C ASP A 78 11.21 -0.47 -14.15
N ARG A 79 10.58 -1.61 -13.89
CA ARG A 79 9.54 -1.76 -12.88
C ARG A 79 10.05 -1.40 -11.49
N LEU A 80 11.17 -1.97 -11.05
CA LEU A 80 11.76 -1.68 -9.74
C LEU A 80 12.17 -0.21 -9.60
N ARG A 81 12.66 0.41 -10.69
CA ARG A 81 12.95 1.86 -10.72
C ARG A 81 11.70 2.71 -10.55
N LEU A 82 10.59 2.31 -11.17
CA LEU A 82 9.30 2.98 -11.00
C LEU A 82 8.80 2.82 -9.57
N GLU A 83 8.82 1.60 -9.02
CA GLU A 83 8.40 1.33 -7.64
C GLU A 83 9.24 2.13 -6.62
N ARG A 84 10.56 2.21 -6.81
CA ARG A 84 11.44 3.06 -5.98
C ARG A 84 11.08 4.54 -6.06
N ARG A 85 10.83 5.05 -7.28
CA ARG A 85 10.43 6.45 -7.47
C ARG A 85 9.11 6.75 -6.79
N ASP A 86 8.14 5.86 -6.94
CA ASP A 86 6.83 6.01 -6.31
C ASP A 86 6.94 5.94 -4.78
N ARG A 87 7.81 5.08 -4.22
CA ARG A 87 8.06 5.03 -2.76
C ARG A 87 8.61 6.36 -2.25
N LEU A 88 9.67 6.88 -2.89
CA LEU A 88 10.25 8.18 -2.56
C LEU A 88 9.24 9.32 -2.69
N GLU A 89 8.35 9.28 -3.69
CA GLU A 89 7.29 10.27 -3.82
C GLU A 89 6.24 10.16 -2.71
N ARG A 90 5.87 8.95 -2.28
CA ARG A 90 4.96 8.74 -1.15
C ARG A 90 5.58 9.24 0.15
N GLU A 91 6.83 8.91 0.42
CA GLU A 91 7.59 9.39 1.58
C GLU A 91 7.66 10.91 1.59
N LYS A 92 7.97 11.54 0.44
CA LYS A 92 7.99 13.00 0.32
C LYS A 92 6.62 13.64 0.53
N ARG A 93 5.52 12.97 0.15
CA ARG A 93 4.16 13.46 0.42
C ARG A 93 3.84 13.33 1.90
N HIS A 94 4.14 12.20 2.50
CA HIS A 94 3.91 11.95 3.92
C HIS A 94 4.73 12.92 4.80
N GLN A 95 5.99 13.17 4.44
CA GLN A 95 6.82 14.17 5.13
C GLN A 95 6.19 15.56 5.12
N LYS A 96 5.64 16.00 3.99
CA LYS A 96 4.94 17.29 3.89
C LYS A 96 3.63 17.32 4.68
N GLU A 97 2.92 16.20 4.73
CA GLU A 97 1.71 16.07 5.54
C GLU A 97 2.04 16.16 7.03
N LEU A 98 3.13 15.51 7.48
CA LEU A 98 3.64 15.62 8.84
C LEU A 98 4.06 17.05 9.18
N GLU A 99 4.84 17.71 8.32
CA GLU A 99 5.21 19.13 8.48
C GLU A 99 3.97 20.02 8.63
N LEU A 100 2.93 19.79 7.81
CA LEU A 100 1.68 20.55 7.91
C LEU A 100 0.94 20.28 9.23
N VAL A 101 0.88 19.03 9.67
CA VAL A 101 0.26 18.67 10.95
C VAL A 101 1.02 19.29 12.12
N GLU A 102 2.35 19.29 12.09
CA GLU A 102 3.18 19.95 13.09
C GLU A 102 2.94 21.47 13.12
N ASP A 103 2.85 22.13 11.96
CA ASP A 103 2.58 23.56 11.87
C ASP A 103 1.21 23.92 12.44
N VAL A 104 0.17 23.13 12.13
CA VAL A 104 -1.17 23.30 12.69
C VAL A 104 -1.14 23.11 14.21
N TRP A 105 -0.49 22.05 14.69
CA TRP A 105 -0.38 21.77 16.11
C TRP A 105 0.38 22.87 16.87
N ARG A 106 1.47 23.41 16.29
CA ARG A 106 2.19 24.58 16.85
C ARG A 106 1.28 25.80 16.93
N GLY A 107 0.47 26.05 15.90
CA GLY A 107 -0.52 27.12 15.88
C GLY A 107 -1.57 26.98 16.99
N GLU A 108 -2.18 25.81 17.10
CA GLU A 108 -3.19 25.51 18.14
C GLU A 108 -2.59 25.59 19.54
N SER A 109 -1.39 25.03 19.76
CA SER A 109 -0.70 25.13 21.04
C SER A 109 -0.40 26.57 21.41
N GLN A 110 0.01 27.41 20.46
CA GLN A 110 0.27 28.82 20.70
C GLN A 110 -1.03 29.59 21.00
N GLU A 111 -2.12 29.29 20.30
CA GLU A 111 -3.44 29.89 20.56
C GLU A 111 -3.93 29.54 21.97
N LEU A 112 -3.82 28.28 22.38
CA LEU A 112 -4.16 27.83 23.74
C LEU A 112 -3.31 28.54 24.80
N LEU A 113 -1.99 28.67 24.59
CA LEU A 113 -1.11 29.41 25.50
C LEU A 113 -1.50 30.89 25.58
N SER A 114 -1.86 31.50 24.45
CA SER A 114 -2.32 32.89 24.43
C SER A 114 -3.63 33.08 25.19
N GLN A 115 -4.56 32.13 25.06
CA GLN A 115 -5.83 32.13 25.80
C GLN A 115 -5.61 31.94 27.30
N ILE A 116 -4.70 31.03 27.70
CA ILE A 116 -4.33 30.85 29.11
C ILE A 116 -3.74 32.14 29.67
N ALA A 117 -2.83 32.80 28.94
CA ALA A 117 -2.22 34.05 29.37
C ALA A 117 -3.26 35.18 29.50
N GLU A 118 -4.20 35.28 28.58
CA GLU A 118 -5.30 36.24 28.65
C GLU A 118 -6.20 35.97 29.86
N LEU A 119 -6.62 34.73 30.07
CA LEU A 119 -7.43 34.34 31.22
C LEU A 119 -6.70 34.57 32.54
N GLN A 120 -5.40 34.30 32.61
CA GLN A 120 -4.58 34.61 33.79
C GLN A 120 -4.51 36.12 34.06
N SER A 121 -4.36 36.94 33.01
CA SER A 121 -4.39 38.40 33.11
C SER A 121 -5.75 38.91 33.59
N GLN A 122 -6.84 38.41 33.00
CA GLN A 122 -8.21 38.75 33.39
C GLN A 122 -8.48 38.34 34.83
N ASN A 123 -8.10 37.13 35.25
CA ASN A 123 -8.23 36.68 36.64
C ASN A 123 -7.45 37.57 37.61
N LYS A 124 -6.21 37.94 37.28
CA LYS A 124 -5.42 38.86 38.09
C LYS A 124 -6.08 40.25 38.20
N GLY A 125 -6.66 40.72 37.10
CA GLY A 125 -7.42 41.97 37.05
C GLY A 125 -8.69 41.91 37.90
N LEU A 126 -9.46 40.81 37.80
CA LEU A 126 -10.65 40.57 38.61
C LEU A 126 -10.30 40.45 40.10
N MET A 127 -9.23 39.75 40.47
CA MET A 127 -8.78 39.65 41.85
C MET A 127 -8.39 41.02 42.42
N SER A 128 -7.70 41.85 41.64
CA SER A 128 -7.38 43.23 42.03
C SER A 128 -8.63 44.11 42.16
N SER A 129 -9.58 43.97 41.23
CA SER A 129 -10.87 44.65 41.23
C SER A 129 -11.73 44.25 42.44
N LEU A 130 -11.81 42.96 42.74
CA LEU A 130 -12.50 42.42 43.91
C LEU A 130 -11.85 42.93 45.19
N ALA A 131 -10.52 42.92 45.29
CA ALA A 131 -9.84 43.50 46.44
C ALA A 131 -10.17 44.99 46.62
N LEU A 132 -10.16 45.80 45.55
CA LEU A 132 -10.59 47.19 45.57
C LEU A 132 -12.07 47.34 46.00
N ARG A 133 -12.95 46.47 45.49
CA ARG A 133 -14.38 46.49 45.77
C ARG A 133 -14.70 46.00 47.17
N ASP A 134 -13.96 45.05 47.73
CA ASP A 134 -14.10 44.61 49.12
C ASP A 134 -13.68 45.72 50.09
N ASN A 135 -12.61 46.47 49.77
CA ASN A 135 -12.22 47.67 50.52
C ASN A 135 -13.31 48.78 50.46
N LEU A 136 -13.98 48.96 49.32
CA LEU A 136 -15.12 49.88 49.18
C LEU A 136 -16.39 49.34 49.83
N SER A 137 -16.61 48.02 49.79
CA SER A 137 -17.78 47.35 50.36
C SER A 137 -17.72 47.38 51.88
N ASP A 138 -16.54 47.30 52.50
CA ASP A 138 -16.39 47.52 53.94
C ASP A 138 -16.69 48.98 54.34
N GLN A 139 -16.59 49.93 53.40
CA GLN A 139 -17.02 51.33 53.55
C GLN A 139 -18.53 51.54 53.27
N GLU A 140 -19.12 50.78 52.33
CA GLU A 140 -20.54 50.81 51.95
C GLU A 140 -21.45 49.92 52.83
N LYS A 141 -20.93 48.88 53.49
CA LYS A 141 -21.66 48.05 54.46
C LYS A 141 -22.16 48.87 55.66
N LEU A 142 -21.52 50.01 55.96
CA LEU A 142 -22.02 51.00 56.92
C LEU A 142 -23.17 51.88 56.37
N GLN A 143 -23.47 51.84 55.07
CA GLN A 143 -24.52 52.62 54.40
C GLN A 143 -25.67 51.78 53.83
N GLN A 144 -25.49 50.46 53.61
CA GLN A 144 -26.47 49.57 52.98
C GLN A 144 -27.69 49.19 53.83
N ASP A 145 -27.72 49.55 55.11
CA ASP A 145 -28.83 49.17 56.03
C ASP A 145 -30.14 49.95 55.77
N GLY A 146 -30.16 50.77 54.72
CA GLY A 146 -31.29 51.62 54.33
C GLY A 146 -31.92 51.29 52.98
N MET A 147 -31.87 50.04 52.49
CA MET A 147 -32.52 49.71 51.20
C MET A 147 -34.01 50.06 51.24
N SER A 148 -34.40 50.99 50.36
CA SER A 148 -35.77 51.50 50.27
C SER A 148 -36.72 50.38 49.82
N GLU A 149 -37.97 50.42 50.27
CA GLU A 149 -39.00 49.42 49.90
C GLU A 149 -39.15 49.24 48.38
N LYS A 150 -38.87 50.30 47.60
CA LYS A 150 -38.85 50.27 46.14
C LYS A 150 -37.74 49.38 45.57
N GLU A 151 -36.57 49.39 46.18
CA GLU A 151 -35.44 48.53 45.79
C GLU A 151 -35.77 47.07 46.10
N LYS A 152 -36.36 46.81 47.28
CA LYS A 152 -36.88 45.47 47.62
C LYS A 152 -37.98 45.01 46.66
N GLN A 153 -38.78 45.92 46.11
CA GLN A 153 -39.79 45.60 45.10
C GLN A 153 -39.15 45.29 43.72
N VAL A 154 -38.13 46.04 43.31
CA VAL A 154 -37.38 45.78 42.07
C VAL A 154 -36.64 44.45 42.15
N VAL A 155 -36.01 44.13 43.28
CA VAL A 155 -35.32 42.84 43.50
C VAL A 155 -36.31 41.68 43.42
N ARG A 156 -37.53 41.82 43.96
CA ARG A 156 -38.58 40.80 43.82
C ARG A 156 -39.00 40.57 42.36
N LYS A 157 -39.21 41.66 41.60
CA LYS A 157 -39.54 41.55 40.16
C LYS A 157 -38.40 40.94 39.35
N LEU A 158 -37.16 41.31 39.64
CA LEU A 158 -35.98 40.70 39.00
C LEU A 158 -35.90 39.22 39.33
N LYS A 159 -36.16 38.83 40.58
CA LYS A 159 -36.21 37.42 40.98
C LYS A 159 -37.29 36.65 40.22
N GLU A 160 -38.49 37.20 40.09
CA GLU A 160 -39.58 36.61 39.29
C GLU A 160 -39.18 36.42 37.82
N VAL A 161 -38.53 37.41 37.20
CA VAL A 161 -38.04 37.30 35.81
C VAL A 161 -36.92 36.28 35.68
N VAL A 162 -35.99 36.22 36.64
CA VAL A 162 -34.90 35.23 36.64
C VAL A 162 -35.45 33.82 36.83
N ASP A 163 -36.41 33.64 37.74
CA ASP A 163 -37.07 32.34 37.96
C ASP A 163 -37.85 31.93 36.69
N GLN A 164 -38.50 32.87 36.01
CA GLN A 164 -39.16 32.65 34.72
C GLN A 164 -38.17 32.25 33.63
N GLN A 165 -37.05 32.98 33.49
CA GLN A 165 -35.99 32.66 32.53
C GLN A 165 -35.37 31.29 32.81
N LYS A 166 -35.19 30.93 34.09
CA LYS A 166 -34.68 29.61 34.48
C LYS A 166 -35.64 28.49 34.05
N CYS A 167 -36.95 28.69 34.24
CA CYS A 167 -37.96 27.74 33.75
C CYS A 167 -37.97 27.64 32.22
N GLU A 168 -37.82 28.77 31.52
CA GLU A 168 -37.73 28.79 30.05
C GLU A 168 -36.49 28.08 29.53
N ILE A 169 -35.33 28.28 30.17
CA ILE A 169 -34.09 27.56 29.84
C ILE A 169 -34.31 26.05 30.02
N GLN A 170 -34.86 25.63 31.16
CA GLN A 170 -35.14 24.20 31.42
C GLN A 170 -36.08 23.58 30.38
N ASN A 171 -37.11 24.31 29.95
CA ASN A 171 -38.02 23.85 28.90
C ASN A 171 -37.31 23.74 27.54
N LYS A 172 -36.46 24.71 27.19
CA LYS A 172 -35.69 24.66 25.95
C LYS A 172 -34.62 23.57 25.96
N ASP A 173 -33.99 23.31 27.10
CA ASP A 173 -33.04 22.21 27.27
C ASP A 173 -33.74 20.85 27.07
N HIS A 174 -34.95 20.70 27.61
CA HIS A 174 -35.76 19.50 27.37
C HIS A 174 -36.15 19.35 25.89
N GLU A 175 -36.53 20.44 25.22
CA GLU A 175 -36.85 20.42 23.79
C GLU A 175 -35.62 20.08 22.93
N LEU A 176 -34.44 20.63 23.28
CA LEU A 176 -33.17 20.31 22.63
C LEU A 176 -32.81 18.84 22.81
N MET A 177 -33.03 18.29 24.00
CA MET A 177 -32.78 16.88 24.30
C MET A 177 -33.66 15.95 23.43
N LEU A 178 -34.96 16.23 23.33
CA LEU A 178 -35.85 15.46 22.44
C LEU A 178 -35.42 15.57 20.98
N LYS A 179 -34.99 16.76 20.54
CA LYS A 179 -34.45 16.94 19.19
C LYS A 179 -33.13 16.20 18.97
N SER A 180 -32.26 16.10 19.97
CA SER A 180 -31.04 15.28 19.85
C SER A 180 -31.36 13.80 19.74
N GLU A 181 -32.33 13.29 20.51
CA GLU A 181 -32.79 11.90 20.40
C GLU A 181 -33.34 11.59 18.99
N ASP A 182 -34.13 12.51 18.43
CA ASP A 182 -34.64 12.39 17.05
C ASP A 182 -33.51 12.38 16.01
N LEU A 183 -32.49 13.25 16.18
CA LEU A 183 -31.32 13.28 15.31
C LEU A 183 -30.50 11.98 15.39
N GLU A 184 -30.30 11.44 16.59
CA GLU A 184 -29.62 10.16 16.80
C GLU A 184 -30.40 9.00 16.15
N ALA A 185 -31.73 8.98 16.31
CA ALA A 185 -32.58 7.97 15.67
C ALA A 185 -32.49 8.04 14.13
N LEU A 186 -32.53 9.25 13.56
CA LEU A 186 -32.34 9.45 12.12
C LEU A 186 -30.93 9.05 11.66
N GLN A 187 -29.90 9.33 12.45
CA GLN A 187 -28.54 8.92 12.18
C GLN A 187 -28.42 7.39 12.18
N MET A 188 -29.03 6.68 13.14
CA MET A 188 -29.06 5.21 13.16
C MET A 188 -29.77 4.66 11.91
N GLN A 189 -30.88 5.26 11.48
CA GLN A 189 -31.58 4.86 10.26
C GLN A 189 -30.72 5.07 9.02
N GLN A 190 -30.02 6.21 8.92
CA GLN A 190 -29.09 6.50 7.83
C GLN A 190 -27.98 5.43 7.77
N HIS A 191 -27.35 5.09 8.89
CA HIS A 191 -26.32 4.06 8.96
C HIS A 191 -26.84 2.68 8.54
N ARG A 192 -28.08 2.33 8.92
CA ARG A 192 -28.73 1.08 8.47
C ARG A 192 -28.95 1.08 6.95
N LEU A 193 -29.42 2.19 6.39
CA LEU A 193 -29.63 2.32 4.94
C LEU A 193 -28.30 2.31 4.17
N MET A 194 -27.23 2.89 4.71
CA MET A 194 -25.90 2.84 4.10
C MET A 194 -25.40 1.40 4.02
N ARG A 195 -25.52 0.61 5.11
CA ARG A 195 -25.17 -0.82 5.11
C ARG A 195 -25.97 -1.61 4.08
N MET A 196 -27.31 -1.44 4.07
CA MET A 196 -28.16 -2.11 3.09
C MET A 196 -27.82 -1.74 1.65
N ASN A 197 -27.52 -0.46 1.38
CA ASN A 197 -27.09 -0.03 0.04
C ASN A 197 -25.75 -0.65 -0.36
N GLN A 198 -24.80 -0.76 0.57
CA GLN A 198 -23.52 -1.42 0.31
C GLN A 198 -23.72 -2.91 -0.02
N GLU A 199 -24.55 -3.62 0.75
CA GLU A 199 -24.93 -5.01 0.47
C GLU A 199 -25.60 -5.17 -0.89
N LEU A 200 -26.52 -4.27 -1.26
CA LEU A 200 -27.17 -4.29 -2.57
C LEU A 200 -26.17 -4.05 -3.71
N ARG A 201 -25.23 -3.11 -3.55
CA ARG A 201 -24.16 -2.87 -4.54
C ARG A 201 -23.27 -4.09 -4.71
N GLN A 202 -22.91 -4.76 -3.61
CA GLN A 202 -22.14 -6.02 -3.67
C GLN A 202 -22.93 -7.12 -4.39
N ARG A 203 -24.22 -7.29 -4.08
CA ARG A 203 -25.09 -8.27 -4.77
C ARG A 203 -25.22 -7.98 -6.26
N VAL A 204 -25.40 -6.73 -6.64
CA VAL A 204 -25.42 -6.31 -8.06
C VAL A 204 -24.09 -6.67 -8.73
N GLY A 205 -22.95 -6.37 -8.09
CA GLY A 205 -21.64 -6.74 -8.62
C GLY A 205 -21.45 -8.25 -8.82
N LEU A 206 -21.94 -9.08 -7.89
CA LEU A 206 -21.90 -10.54 -8.02
C LEU A 206 -22.76 -11.02 -9.20
N VAL A 207 -23.99 -10.52 -9.31
CA VAL A 207 -24.91 -10.88 -10.41
C VAL A 207 -24.36 -10.41 -11.77
N GLU A 208 -23.76 -9.22 -11.83
CA GLU A 208 -23.09 -8.72 -13.05
C GLU A 208 -21.90 -9.59 -13.45
N ALA A 209 -21.07 -10.01 -12.50
CA ALA A 209 -19.95 -10.91 -12.75
C ALA A 209 -20.43 -12.28 -13.27
N GLN A 210 -21.47 -12.84 -12.64
CA GLN A 210 -22.11 -14.07 -13.10
C GLN A 210 -22.66 -13.90 -14.52
N GLY A 211 -23.33 -12.78 -14.82
CA GLY A 211 -23.83 -12.47 -16.16
C GLY A 211 -22.72 -12.43 -17.20
N LYS A 212 -21.58 -11.79 -16.90
CA LYS A 212 -20.41 -11.75 -17.79
C LYS A 212 -19.83 -13.14 -18.04
N ALA A 213 -19.71 -13.97 -17.00
CA ALA A 213 -19.23 -15.34 -17.13
C ALA A 213 -20.14 -16.19 -18.03
N MET A 214 -21.48 -16.08 -17.87
CA MET A 214 -22.43 -16.77 -18.71
C MET A 214 -22.38 -16.30 -20.17
N ILE A 215 -22.17 -15.00 -20.41
CA ILE A 215 -21.98 -14.45 -21.77
C ILE A 215 -20.69 -15.00 -22.40
N GLN A 216 -19.60 -15.06 -21.63
CA GLN A 216 -18.33 -15.63 -22.09
C GLN A 216 -18.48 -17.11 -22.45
N GLN A 217 -19.08 -17.92 -21.57
CA GLN A 217 -19.36 -19.33 -21.84
C GLN A 217 -20.22 -19.51 -23.09
N ARG A 218 -21.28 -18.72 -23.24
CA ARG A 218 -22.11 -18.74 -24.45
C ARG A 218 -21.29 -18.43 -25.70
N SER A 219 -20.43 -17.41 -25.66
CA SER A 219 -19.60 -17.05 -26.80
C SER A 219 -18.58 -18.13 -27.19
N GLN A 220 -18.02 -18.85 -26.19
CA GLN A 220 -17.13 -19.99 -26.41
C GLN A 220 -17.87 -21.14 -27.09
N LEU A 221 -19.04 -21.52 -26.57
CA LEU A 221 -19.88 -22.56 -27.16
C LEU A 221 -20.36 -22.20 -28.58
N GLU A 222 -20.70 -20.93 -28.82
CA GLU A 222 -21.04 -20.45 -30.16
C GLU A 222 -19.84 -20.55 -31.12
N ALA A 223 -18.62 -20.23 -30.67
CA ALA A 223 -17.41 -20.38 -31.47
C ALA A 223 -17.11 -21.85 -31.80
N GLU A 224 -17.25 -22.75 -30.83
CA GLU A 224 -17.09 -24.20 -31.02
C GLU A 224 -18.12 -24.76 -32.01
N ALA A 225 -19.39 -24.38 -31.87
CA ALA A 225 -20.45 -24.77 -32.79
C ALA A 225 -20.16 -24.26 -34.22
N HIS A 226 -19.66 -23.03 -34.37
CA HIS A 226 -19.26 -22.49 -35.66
C HIS A 226 -18.06 -23.23 -36.27
N ALA A 227 -17.07 -23.61 -35.47
CA ALA A 227 -15.92 -24.41 -35.93
C ALA A 227 -16.37 -25.78 -36.45
N GLN A 228 -17.20 -26.50 -35.67
CA GLN A 228 -17.78 -27.78 -36.11
C GLN A 228 -18.60 -27.65 -37.40
N GLN A 229 -19.35 -26.56 -37.56
CA GLN A 229 -20.12 -26.30 -38.77
C GLN A 229 -19.19 -26.09 -40.00
N GLN A 230 -18.04 -25.45 -39.81
CA GLN A 230 -17.03 -25.27 -40.86
C GLN A 230 -16.40 -26.60 -41.26
N GLU A 231 -16.00 -27.44 -40.30
CA GLU A 231 -15.47 -28.79 -40.54
C GLU A 231 -16.47 -29.67 -41.28
N LEU A 232 -17.74 -29.68 -40.86
CA LEU A 232 -18.80 -30.39 -41.59
C LEU A 232 -18.98 -29.86 -43.02
N GLY A 233 -18.82 -28.55 -43.21
CA GLY A 233 -18.81 -27.93 -44.52
C GLY A 233 -17.64 -28.38 -45.39
N GLU A 234 -16.46 -28.53 -44.81
CA GLU A 234 -15.24 -29.04 -45.45
C GLU A 234 -15.40 -30.50 -45.86
N LEU A 235 -15.79 -31.36 -44.92
CA LEU A 235 -16.05 -32.78 -45.17
C LEU A 235 -17.13 -32.98 -46.25
N ARG A 236 -18.18 -32.15 -46.27
CA ARG A 236 -19.18 -32.19 -47.35
C ARG A 236 -18.60 -31.83 -48.71
N ARG A 237 -17.70 -30.84 -48.76
CA ARG A 237 -17.00 -30.44 -50.00
C ARG A 237 -16.06 -31.55 -50.47
N GLU A 238 -15.35 -32.21 -49.55
CA GLU A 238 -14.50 -33.35 -49.86
C GLU A 238 -15.30 -34.57 -50.35
N LEU A 239 -16.41 -34.90 -49.69
CA LEU A 239 -17.31 -35.96 -50.13
C LEU A 239 -17.93 -35.67 -51.50
N ALA A 240 -18.20 -34.41 -51.82
CA ALA A 240 -18.65 -34.00 -53.16
C ALA A 240 -17.55 -34.23 -54.20
N ARG A 241 -16.31 -33.77 -53.94
CA ARG A 241 -15.16 -34.01 -54.82
C ARG A 241 -14.93 -35.50 -55.07
N LEU A 242 -14.86 -36.32 -54.01
CA LEU A 242 -14.68 -37.77 -54.13
C LEU A 242 -15.83 -38.46 -54.87
N ARG A 243 -17.05 -37.91 -54.83
CA ARG A 243 -18.19 -38.42 -55.60
C ARG A 243 -18.07 -38.06 -57.08
N ASP A 244 -17.65 -36.83 -57.39
CA ASP A 244 -17.41 -36.36 -58.75
C ASP A 244 -16.26 -37.18 -59.39
N ASP A 245 -15.15 -37.37 -58.67
CA ASP A 245 -14.01 -38.21 -59.09
C ASP A 245 -14.45 -39.66 -59.38
N ARG A 246 -15.37 -40.21 -58.57
CA ARG A 246 -15.95 -41.55 -58.80
C ARG A 246 -16.90 -41.61 -59.99
N GLN A 247 -17.61 -40.53 -60.32
CA GLN A 247 -18.48 -40.46 -61.50
C GLN A 247 -17.68 -40.27 -62.78
N GLU A 248 -16.55 -39.54 -62.75
CA GLU A 248 -15.65 -39.41 -63.89
C GLU A 248 -14.91 -40.72 -64.24
N GLY A 249 -14.79 -41.65 -63.29
CA GLY A 249 -14.19 -42.99 -63.50
C GLY A 249 -15.13 -44.09 -64.00
N ALA A 250 -16.42 -43.83 -64.26
CA ALA A 250 -17.39 -44.85 -64.69
C ALA A 250 -17.84 -44.66 -66.15
N PRO A 251 -17.67 -45.65 -67.06
CA PRO A 251 -18.14 -45.51 -68.43
C PRO A 251 -19.66 -45.66 -68.52
N LEU A 252 -20.24 -44.87 -69.41
CA LEU A 252 -21.65 -44.80 -69.77
C LEU A 252 -22.33 -46.17 -69.92
N SER A 253 -23.42 -46.38 -69.17
CA SER A 253 -24.54 -47.21 -69.62
C SER A 253 -25.84 -46.59 -69.15
N ALA A 254 -26.52 -45.90 -70.06
CA ALA A 254 -27.92 -45.55 -69.90
C ALA A 254 -28.75 -46.85 -69.86
N HIS A 255 -29.75 -46.93 -68.96
CA HIS A 255 -31.11 -47.37 -69.31
C HIS A 255 -32.07 -47.32 -68.10
N THR A 256 -33.15 -46.57 -68.31
CA THR A 256 -34.56 -46.82 -67.91
C THR A 256 -34.99 -46.92 -66.44
N THR A 257 -35.91 -46.01 -66.09
CA THR A 257 -36.92 -46.08 -65.01
C THR A 257 -37.90 -47.27 -65.20
N PRO A 258 -38.61 -47.78 -64.16
CA PRO A 258 -39.87 -47.15 -63.69
C PRO A 258 -40.23 -47.26 -62.18
N GLN A 259 -41.15 -46.36 -61.79
CA GLN A 259 -42.08 -46.27 -60.64
C GLN A 259 -42.24 -47.45 -59.65
N THR A 260 -42.53 -47.13 -58.36
CA THR A 260 -43.82 -47.47 -57.69
C THR A 260 -43.96 -46.93 -56.24
N GLN A 261 -44.93 -46.01 -56.06
CA GLN A 261 -45.90 -45.75 -54.96
C GLN A 261 -45.42 -45.68 -53.47
N ARG A 262 -45.80 -44.68 -52.65
CA ARG A 262 -47.15 -44.46 -52.10
C ARG A 262 -47.23 -43.17 -51.25
N ARG A 263 -48.22 -42.32 -51.58
CA ARG A 263 -49.19 -41.55 -50.74
C ARG A 263 -48.72 -41.05 -49.34
N ARG A 264 -48.89 -39.78 -48.94
CA ARG A 264 -50.17 -39.04 -48.78
C ARG A 264 -49.95 -37.52 -48.51
N ARG A 265 -50.80 -36.69 -49.16
CA ARG A 265 -51.57 -35.52 -48.64
C ARG A 265 -50.77 -34.31 -48.11
N ALA A 266 -50.52 -33.28 -48.93
CA ALA A 266 -51.39 -32.11 -49.21
C ALA A 266 -51.61 -31.13 -48.04
N LYS A 267 -50.95 -29.96 -48.09
CA LYS A 267 -51.52 -28.63 -48.37
C LYS A 267 -50.56 -27.53 -47.89
N ARG A 268 -50.11 -26.68 -48.82
CA ARG A 268 -49.78 -25.27 -48.50
C ARG A 268 -51.09 -24.52 -48.24
N PRO A 269 -51.03 -23.44 -47.44
CA PRO A 269 -51.10 -22.14 -48.08
C PRO A 269 -50.01 -21.17 -47.61
N SER A 270 -49.67 -20.26 -48.51
CA SER A 270 -48.92 -19.02 -48.29
C SER A 270 -49.61 -18.11 -47.27
N THR A 271 -48.84 -17.38 -46.46
CA THR A 271 -48.69 -15.90 -46.48
C THR A 271 -47.87 -15.41 -45.26
N VAL A 272 -47.26 -14.21 -45.41
CA VAL A 272 -46.82 -13.24 -44.36
C VAL A 272 -45.37 -13.40 -43.84
N GLU A 273 -44.45 -12.56 -44.38
CA GLU A 273 -43.68 -11.46 -43.72
C GLU A 273 -42.52 -11.92 -42.80
N LYS A 274 -41.36 -11.25 -42.68
CA LYS A 274 -41.17 -9.82 -42.45
C LYS A 274 -39.71 -9.39 -42.59
N GLU A 275 -39.57 -8.09 -42.79
CA GLU A 275 -38.40 -7.31 -43.12
C GLU A 275 -37.53 -6.90 -41.90
N LYS A 276 -36.26 -6.59 -42.18
CA LYS A 276 -35.34 -5.57 -41.59
C LYS A 276 -35.30 -5.26 -40.08
N LYS A 277 -34.05 -5.38 -39.59
CA LYS A 277 -33.17 -4.35 -38.97
C LYS A 277 -33.61 -3.62 -37.68
N ARG A 278 -32.71 -3.76 -36.69
CA ARG A 278 -32.18 -2.76 -35.72
C ARG A 278 -33.15 -2.16 -34.71
N GLN A 279 -32.77 -2.19 -33.43
CA GLN A 279 -33.18 -1.19 -32.42
C GLN A 279 -32.25 -1.20 -31.19
N GLN A 280 -31.88 0.00 -30.74
CA GLN A 280 -31.58 0.42 -29.36
C GLN A 280 -32.74 1.35 -28.91
N PRO A 281 -32.76 1.94 -27.69
CA PRO A 281 -33.39 1.52 -26.42
C PRO A 281 -34.57 2.48 -26.05
N PRO A 282 -34.80 2.89 -24.78
CA PRO A 282 -35.53 2.24 -23.66
C PRO A 282 -36.82 3.01 -23.23
N ALA A 283 -37.59 2.52 -22.23
CA ALA A 283 -38.15 3.29 -21.09
C ALA A 283 -39.24 2.53 -20.28
N GLU A 284 -39.01 2.52 -18.95
CA GLU A 284 -39.91 2.74 -17.80
C GLU A 284 -41.23 1.96 -17.53
N ALA A 285 -41.22 1.38 -16.31
CA ALA A 285 -42.20 1.47 -15.22
C ALA A 285 -43.64 0.92 -15.39
N ALA A 286 -44.02 -0.04 -14.53
CA ALA A 286 -44.79 0.22 -13.30
C ALA A 286 -45.46 -1.05 -12.72
N ALA A 287 -45.34 -1.17 -11.39
CA ALA A 287 -46.32 -1.69 -10.42
C ALA A 287 -46.73 -3.18 -10.37
N GLY A 288 -46.61 -3.76 -9.16
CA GLY A 288 -47.80 -4.30 -8.48
C GLY A 288 -47.80 -5.73 -7.92
N ALA A 289 -47.15 -5.93 -6.77
CA ALA A 289 -47.59 -6.66 -5.56
C ALA A 289 -48.43 -7.98 -5.61
N ARG A 290 -47.89 -9.04 -4.96
CA ARG A 290 -48.42 -9.84 -3.80
C ARG A 290 -47.83 -11.27 -3.82
N SER A 291 -47.04 -11.69 -2.83
CA SER A 291 -47.37 -12.25 -1.50
C SER A 291 -47.95 -13.68 -1.54
N VAL A 292 -47.13 -14.67 -1.15
CA VAL A 292 -47.48 -15.82 -0.27
C VAL A 292 -46.24 -16.21 0.53
N GLU A 293 -46.45 -16.40 1.83
CA GLU A 293 -45.50 -16.74 2.89
C GLU A 293 -45.13 -18.24 2.99
N ALA A 294 -44.01 -18.44 3.70
CA ALA A 294 -43.70 -19.51 4.66
C ALA A 294 -43.54 -20.96 4.17
N SER A 295 -42.29 -21.44 4.19
CA SER A 295 -41.78 -22.36 5.24
C SER A 295 -40.51 -23.06 4.77
N LEU A 296 -39.43 -22.93 5.55
CA LEU A 296 -38.44 -23.98 5.90
C LEU A 296 -37.18 -23.27 6.43
N TRP A 297 -37.22 -22.93 7.71
CA TRP A 297 -36.02 -22.87 8.54
C TRP A 297 -35.63 -24.30 8.89
N VAL A 298 -34.33 -24.63 8.83
CA VAL A 298 -33.61 -25.51 9.77
C VAL A 298 -32.11 -25.58 9.38
N GLU A 299 -31.29 -25.26 10.37
CA GLU A 299 -29.90 -25.69 10.65
C GLU A 299 -28.75 -25.37 9.67
N CYS A 300 -27.91 -24.43 10.09
CA CYS A 300 -26.49 -24.70 10.39
C CYS A 300 -26.14 -23.95 11.68
N GLY A 301 -25.92 -24.70 12.76
CA GLY A 301 -25.50 -24.19 14.07
C GLY A 301 -24.06 -23.67 14.03
N MET A 302 -23.85 -22.60 14.80
CA MET A 302 -22.53 -22.07 15.13
C MET A 302 -21.92 -22.94 16.22
N ASP A 303 -20.72 -23.47 15.98
CA ASP A 303 -19.91 -24.08 17.03
C ASP A 303 -19.36 -22.97 17.93
N GLN A 304 -19.95 -22.86 19.13
CA GLN A 304 -19.32 -22.25 20.29
C GLN A 304 -18.34 -23.27 20.86
N ASP A 305 -17.05 -23.19 20.50
CA ASP A 305 -15.95 -23.77 21.29
C ASP A 305 -14.53 -23.33 20.83
N PHE A 306 -14.39 -22.29 20.01
CA PHE A 306 -13.07 -21.85 19.50
C PHE A 306 -12.45 -20.64 20.25
N LEU A 307 -13.09 -20.14 21.31
CA LEU A 307 -12.59 -19.01 22.11
C LEU A 307 -12.39 -19.41 23.58
N SER A 308 -11.74 -20.54 23.85
CA SER A 308 -11.41 -20.96 25.22
C SER A 308 -10.03 -21.60 25.41
N GLN A 309 -9.08 -21.40 24.50
CA GLN A 309 -7.73 -21.94 24.67
C GLN A 309 -6.68 -20.91 24.27
N CYS A 310 -6.37 -19.99 25.18
CA CYS A 310 -5.06 -19.32 25.32
C CYS A 310 -5.16 -18.31 26.47
N CYS A 311 -5.34 -18.77 27.72
CA CYS A 311 -4.81 -18.09 28.92
C CYS A 311 -5.13 -18.86 30.21
N GLY A 312 -4.07 -19.32 30.87
CA GLY A 312 -4.01 -19.62 32.30
C GLY A 312 -3.18 -20.87 32.63
N PRO A 313 -2.50 -20.95 33.79
CA PRO A 313 -1.75 -19.93 34.53
C PRO A 313 -0.26 -20.34 34.79
N ALA A 314 0.46 -19.45 35.45
CA ALA A 314 1.89 -19.42 35.82
C ALA A 314 2.60 -20.72 36.24
N ASP A 315 3.91 -20.78 35.94
CA ASP A 315 4.98 -21.29 36.83
C ASP A 315 6.37 -20.78 36.38
N SER A 316 7.13 -20.19 37.31
CA SER A 316 8.54 -19.78 37.15
C SER A 316 9.49 -20.97 37.07
N PRO A 317 10.73 -20.82 36.52
CA PRO A 317 11.87 -20.67 37.44
C PRO A 317 13.11 -19.86 36.92
N ALA A 318 13.73 -19.17 37.88
CA ALA A 318 15.19 -19.02 38.16
C ALA A 318 16.22 -18.59 37.08
N HIS A 319 16.97 -17.54 37.46
CA HIS A 319 18.23 -17.02 36.91
C HIS A 319 19.37 -18.07 36.81
N PRO A 320 20.45 -17.73 36.08
CA PRO A 320 21.67 -17.44 36.83
C PRO A 320 22.43 -16.17 36.39
N SER A 321 23.02 -15.55 37.40
CA SER A 321 23.97 -14.44 37.42
C SER A 321 25.36 -14.79 36.86
N VAL A 322 26.01 -13.81 36.22
CA VAL A 322 27.48 -13.72 36.10
C VAL A 322 27.91 -12.28 36.37
N SER A 323 29.00 -12.14 37.11
CA SER A 323 29.53 -10.93 37.72
C SER A 323 30.97 -10.62 37.25
N HIS A 324 31.38 -9.35 37.44
CA HIS A 324 32.76 -8.82 37.55
C HIS A 324 33.61 -8.68 36.26
N ASN A 325 34.50 -7.69 36.06
CA ASN A 325 34.80 -6.35 36.59
C ASN A 325 36.00 -5.78 35.80
N THR A 326 36.28 -4.47 35.96
CA THR A 326 37.52 -3.70 35.65
C THR A 326 37.77 -3.32 34.17
N GLY A 327 38.11 -2.08 33.76
CA GLY A 327 38.44 -0.82 34.43
C GLY A 327 39.72 -0.21 33.84
N SER A 328 39.69 0.99 33.24
CA SER A 328 40.78 2.01 33.29
C SER A 328 40.51 3.27 32.43
N SER A 329 40.23 4.39 33.12
CA SER A 329 40.80 5.76 33.01
C SER A 329 41.50 6.27 31.72
N SER A 330 40.93 7.34 31.13
CA SER A 330 41.41 8.72 30.77
C SER A 330 42.86 8.96 30.25
N PRO A 331 43.22 10.10 29.57
CA PRO A 331 42.51 11.38 29.38
C PRO A 331 42.56 12.04 27.97
N SER A 332 41.73 13.06 27.77
CA SER A 332 41.73 14.08 26.69
C SER A 332 42.81 15.18 26.89
N PRO A 333 43.16 16.01 25.88
CA PRO A 333 42.53 17.35 25.77
C PRO A 333 42.46 18.05 24.36
N THR A 334 41.35 18.80 24.15
CA THR A 334 41.19 20.15 23.50
C THR A 334 41.57 20.37 22.02
N HIS A 335 40.85 21.08 21.12
CA HIS A 335 39.95 22.25 21.23
C HIS A 335 39.05 22.44 19.95
N ASN A 336 37.77 22.80 20.18
CA ASN A 336 36.81 23.72 19.47
C ASN A 336 36.48 23.54 17.96
N THR A 337 35.22 23.49 17.47
CA THR A 337 34.13 24.49 17.65
C THR A 337 32.74 23.99 17.15
N SER A 338 31.68 24.28 17.94
CA SER A 338 30.22 24.41 17.64
C SER A 338 29.28 23.18 17.55
N PRO A 339 28.02 23.32 18.02
CA PRO A 339 27.32 22.27 18.76
C PRO A 339 26.09 21.72 18.02
N GLY A 340 26.05 20.40 17.81
CA GLY A 340 24.81 19.64 17.66
C GLY A 340 24.55 18.97 19.00
N ILE A 341 23.42 19.29 19.63
CA ILE A 341 22.99 18.62 20.85
C ILE A 341 22.38 17.30 20.41
N GLU A 342 23.01 16.19 20.81
CA GLU A 342 22.61 14.83 20.47
C GLU A 342 21.48 14.37 21.41
N ASP A 343 20.41 13.82 20.83
CA ASP A 343 19.16 13.46 21.52
C ASP A 343 19.28 12.33 22.57
N GLU A 344 20.45 11.69 22.70
CA GLU A 344 20.68 10.64 23.70
C GLU A 344 20.97 11.21 25.11
N GLU A 345 21.66 12.35 25.23
CA GLU A 345 21.95 12.96 26.55
C GLU A 345 20.68 13.46 27.25
N VAL A 346 19.64 13.81 26.49
CA VAL A 346 18.36 14.29 27.03
C VAL A 346 17.54 13.15 27.62
N SER A 347 17.64 11.94 27.07
CA SER A 347 16.91 10.77 27.58
C SER A 347 17.50 10.24 28.89
N ASP A 348 18.83 10.21 29.00
CA ASP A 348 19.50 9.74 30.23
C ASP A 348 19.32 10.74 31.39
N LEU A 349 19.36 12.05 31.11
CA LEU A 349 19.09 13.09 32.11
C LEU A 349 17.63 13.10 32.58
N LEU A 350 16.68 12.73 31.72
CA LEU A 350 15.27 12.60 32.09
C LEU A 350 15.02 11.35 32.94
N TRP A 351 15.77 10.27 32.71
CA TRP A 351 15.69 9.03 33.47
C TRP A 351 16.30 9.18 34.88
N GLU A 352 17.42 9.89 35.00
CA GLU A 352 18.01 10.22 36.31
C GLU A 352 17.11 11.17 37.13
N ALA A 353 16.48 12.16 36.49
CA ALA A 353 15.55 13.07 37.17
C ALA A 353 14.30 12.37 37.72
N LEU A 354 13.78 11.37 37.03
CA LEU A 354 12.64 10.57 37.49
C LEU A 354 13.00 9.61 38.64
N GLN A 355 14.27 9.20 38.71
CA GLN A 355 14.75 8.31 39.77
C GLN A 355 15.06 9.07 41.08
N GLU A 356 15.40 10.36 41.00
CA GLU A 356 15.54 11.25 42.17
C GLU A 356 14.19 11.63 42.82
N GLU A 357 13.09 11.71 42.03
CA GLU A 357 11.74 11.95 42.54
C GLU A 357 11.18 10.76 43.36
N GLU A 358 11.45 9.51 42.93
CA GLU A 358 11.04 8.30 43.67
C GLU A 358 11.77 8.16 45.03
N GLN A 359 12.98 8.72 45.16
CA GLN A 359 13.76 8.65 46.40
C GLN A 359 13.29 9.69 47.44
N GLN A 360 12.83 10.87 47.01
CA GLN A 360 12.29 11.91 47.90
C GLN A 360 10.90 11.58 48.48
N GLU A 361 10.07 10.80 47.79
CA GLU A 361 8.77 10.37 48.33
C GLU A 361 8.90 9.32 49.46
N SER A 362 10.00 8.57 49.50
CA SER A 362 10.22 7.54 50.53
C SER A 362 10.66 8.08 51.90
N ASP A 363 11.25 9.28 51.95
CA ASP A 363 11.72 9.90 53.20
C ASP A 363 10.62 10.66 53.97
N VAL A 364 9.46 10.95 53.34
CA VAL A 364 8.37 11.72 53.94
C VAL A 364 7.44 10.86 54.83
N GLU A 365 7.39 9.53 54.62
CA GLU A 365 6.51 8.65 55.39
C GLU A 365 7.03 8.33 56.81
N GLN A 366 8.28 8.65 57.15
CA GLN A 366 8.86 8.25 58.45
C GLN A 366 8.87 9.34 59.53
N ALA A 367 8.48 10.59 59.23
CA ALA A 367 8.60 11.73 60.16
C ALA A 367 7.27 12.32 60.69
N GLY A 368 6.12 11.74 60.36
CA GLY A 368 4.81 12.38 60.54
C GLY A 368 3.99 12.04 61.80
N SER A 369 4.57 11.51 62.88
CA SER A 369 3.81 11.26 64.12
C SER A 369 3.99 12.38 65.15
N GLY A 370 3.14 13.41 65.05
CA GLY A 370 2.72 14.20 66.21
C GLY A 370 2.89 15.71 66.10
N ARG A 371 1.79 16.40 65.77
CA ARG A 371 1.30 17.55 66.56
C ARG A 371 -0.02 18.09 65.98
N SER A 372 -1.02 18.10 66.85
CA SER A 372 -2.30 18.79 66.71
C SER A 372 -2.13 20.30 66.64
N SER A 373 -2.81 20.99 65.72
CA SER A 373 -3.60 22.18 66.06
C SER A 373 -4.52 22.60 64.91
N VAL A 374 -5.67 23.12 65.32
CA VAL A 374 -6.88 23.47 64.59
C VAL A 374 -6.69 24.65 63.65
N GLU A 375 -7.12 24.54 62.39
CA GLU A 375 -7.76 25.63 61.65
C GLU A 375 -8.90 25.10 60.77
N GLN A 376 -10.08 25.68 60.96
CA GLN A 376 -11.28 25.50 60.15
C GLN A 376 -11.14 26.32 58.85
N GLY A 377 -11.23 25.64 57.72
CA GLY A 377 -11.49 26.21 56.41
C GLY A 377 -12.03 25.08 55.54
N GLU A 378 -13.13 25.31 54.84
CA GLU A 378 -13.84 24.32 54.03
C GLU A 378 -12.93 23.67 52.99
N SER A 379 -12.24 22.59 53.37
CA SER A 379 -11.63 21.67 52.43
C SER A 379 -12.73 20.73 51.95
N SER A 380 -13.22 20.96 50.74
CA SER A 380 -14.07 19.99 50.05
C SER A 380 -13.45 18.59 50.18
N PRO A 381 -14.24 17.54 50.47
CA PRO A 381 -13.71 16.18 50.44
C PRO A 381 -13.00 15.93 49.09
N PRO A 382 -11.91 15.15 49.07
CA PRO A 382 -11.11 14.95 47.87
C PRO A 382 -12.03 14.55 46.71
N ARG A 383 -11.89 15.24 45.57
CA ARG A 383 -12.72 15.04 44.36
C ARG A 383 -12.55 13.66 43.71
N PHE A 384 -11.56 12.90 44.18
CA PHE A 384 -11.21 11.58 43.71
C PHE A 384 -11.21 10.63 44.90
N THR A 385 -11.78 9.44 44.69
CA THR A 385 -11.79 8.38 45.68
C THR A 385 -10.42 7.68 45.72
N LEU A 386 -10.10 6.99 46.82
CA LEU A 386 -8.89 6.14 46.87
C LEU A 386 -8.90 5.06 45.79
N GLN A 387 -10.08 4.66 45.35
CA GLN A 387 -10.29 3.73 44.25
C GLN A 387 -9.84 4.36 42.92
N ASP A 388 -10.22 5.62 42.65
CA ASP A 388 -9.81 6.36 41.45
C ASP A 388 -8.28 6.50 41.40
N LEU A 389 -7.64 6.74 42.55
CA LEU A 389 -6.17 6.81 42.63
C LEU A 389 -5.52 5.44 42.36
N GLN A 390 -6.08 4.36 42.90
CA GLN A 390 -5.59 3.00 42.62
C GLN A 390 -5.74 2.64 41.14
N GLU A 391 -6.85 3.03 40.52
CA GLU A 391 -7.09 2.83 39.09
C GLU A 391 -6.08 3.61 38.24
N VAL A 392 -5.84 4.89 38.55
CA VAL A 392 -4.83 5.70 37.85
C VAL A 392 -3.42 5.13 38.04
N LEU A 393 -3.09 4.63 39.23
CA LEU A 393 -1.79 3.99 39.49
C LEU A 393 -1.65 2.66 38.73
N GLN A 394 -2.72 1.88 38.65
CA GLN A 394 -2.74 0.64 37.90
C GLN A 394 -2.61 0.91 36.40
N GLU A 395 -3.37 1.86 35.87
CA GLU A 395 -3.30 2.31 34.47
C GLU A 395 -1.90 2.85 34.15
N ARG A 396 -1.32 3.67 35.03
CA ARG A 396 0.06 4.17 34.88
C ARG A 396 1.09 3.04 34.87
N ASN A 397 0.94 2.03 35.72
CA ASN A 397 1.84 0.87 35.73
C ASN A 397 1.68 -0.01 34.48
N GLU A 398 0.45 -0.15 33.98
CA GLU A 398 0.14 -0.91 32.77
C GLU A 398 0.68 -0.19 31.52
N LEU A 399 0.50 1.13 31.44
CA LEU A 399 1.10 1.97 30.40
C LEU A 399 2.64 1.95 30.48
N LYS A 400 3.22 1.94 31.68
CA LYS A 400 4.68 1.81 31.86
C LYS A 400 5.18 0.48 31.29
N SER A 401 4.45 -0.61 31.50
CA SER A 401 4.77 -1.92 30.89
C SER A 401 4.64 -1.89 29.37
N GLN A 402 3.61 -1.24 28.82
CA GLN A 402 3.43 -1.12 27.37
C GLN A 402 4.51 -0.27 26.72
N VAL A 403 4.88 0.86 27.32
CA VAL A 403 5.98 1.71 26.85
C VAL A 403 7.30 0.94 26.85
N PHE A 404 7.56 0.14 27.89
CA PHE A 404 8.75 -0.71 27.94
C PHE A 404 8.77 -1.72 26.79
N MET A 405 7.67 -2.44 26.54
CA MET A 405 7.56 -3.40 25.43
C MET A 405 7.72 -2.71 24.07
N LEU A 406 7.10 -1.54 23.87
CA LEU A 406 7.22 -0.78 22.63
C LEU A 406 8.64 -0.24 22.43
N GLN A 407 9.33 0.15 23.50
CA GLN A 407 10.75 0.54 23.42
C GLN A 407 11.64 -0.65 23.03
N GLU A 408 11.35 -1.85 23.53
CA GLU A 408 12.05 -3.08 23.14
C GLU A 408 11.78 -3.44 21.67
N GLU A 409 10.52 -3.36 21.21
CA GLU A 409 10.17 -3.55 19.80
C GLU A 409 10.84 -2.51 18.89
N LEU A 410 10.82 -1.24 19.27
CA LEU A 410 11.50 -0.19 18.53
C LEU A 410 13.02 -0.40 18.51
N ALA A 411 13.62 -0.89 19.59
CA ALA A 411 15.03 -1.25 19.62
C ALA A 411 15.33 -2.44 18.70
N TYR A 412 14.44 -3.44 18.67
CA TYR A 412 14.52 -4.59 17.77
C TYR A 412 14.49 -4.16 16.30
N TYR A 413 13.52 -3.34 15.89
CA TYR A 413 13.43 -2.87 14.50
C TYR A 413 14.54 -1.90 14.13
N LYS A 414 14.97 -1.01 15.06
CA LYS A 414 16.16 -0.17 14.84
C LYS A 414 17.43 -1.02 14.66
N SER A 415 17.53 -2.17 15.34
CA SER A 415 18.65 -3.09 15.15
C SER A 415 18.56 -3.88 13.84
N GLU A 416 17.35 -4.27 13.38
CA GLU A 416 17.14 -4.87 12.05
C GLU A 416 17.46 -3.89 10.91
N ASP A 417 17.04 -2.61 11.03
CA ASP A 417 17.37 -1.57 10.06
C ASP A 417 18.88 -1.28 9.99
N GLN A 418 19.59 -1.41 11.12
CA GLN A 418 21.05 -1.28 11.18
C GLN A 418 21.77 -2.54 10.67
N GLU A 419 21.25 -3.74 10.92
CA GLU A 419 21.79 -5.00 10.37
C GLU A 419 21.59 -5.11 8.86
N GLU A 420 20.49 -4.60 8.30
CA GLU A 420 20.28 -4.51 6.84
C GLU A 420 21.28 -3.54 6.17
N PHE A 421 21.83 -2.58 6.93
CA PHE A 421 22.86 -1.64 6.48
C PHE A 421 24.31 -2.11 6.69
N LEU A 422 24.54 -3.21 7.42
CA LEU A 422 25.88 -3.73 7.76
C LEU A 422 26.33 -4.94 6.93
N LEU A 423 25.56 -5.39 5.93
CA LEU A 423 26.08 -6.33 4.93
C LEU A 423 27.18 -5.63 4.10
N PRO A 424 28.43 -6.12 4.06
CA PRO A 424 29.51 -5.46 3.34
C PRO A 424 29.26 -5.46 1.83
N ILE A 425 28.71 -4.37 1.30
CA ILE A 425 28.77 -4.06 -0.12
C ILE A 425 30.20 -3.60 -0.39
N ASN A 426 30.98 -4.46 -1.05
CA ASN A 426 32.26 -4.10 -1.65
C ASN A 426 32.13 -2.77 -2.42
N PRO A 427 32.94 -1.73 -2.13
CA PRO A 427 32.83 -0.45 -2.82
C PRO A 427 33.37 -0.58 -4.26
N MET A 428 32.46 -0.58 -5.23
CA MET A 428 32.81 -0.23 -6.61
C MET A 428 33.04 1.29 -6.70
N PRO A 429 34.11 1.75 -7.39
CA PRO A 429 34.47 3.17 -7.41
C PRO A 429 33.46 4.01 -8.20
N SER A 430 32.99 5.07 -7.55
CA SER A 430 32.10 6.11 -8.06
C SER A 430 32.68 6.89 -9.25
N THR A 431 31.84 7.12 -10.26
CA THR A 431 32.10 8.05 -11.38
C THR A 431 31.68 9.49 -10.97
N PRO A 432 32.43 10.54 -11.32
CA PRO A 432 32.18 11.91 -10.82
C PRO A 432 31.00 12.63 -11.51
N PRO A 433 30.48 13.72 -10.91
CA PRO A 433 29.24 14.39 -11.33
C PRO A 433 29.42 15.25 -12.59
N SER A 434 28.38 15.32 -13.42
CA SER A 434 28.29 16.17 -14.62
C SER A 434 27.96 17.63 -14.27
N PRO A 435 28.63 18.65 -14.87
CA PRO A 435 28.20 20.05 -14.83
C PRO A 435 27.24 20.38 -16.00
N PRO A 436 26.57 21.56 -15.97
CA PRO A 436 25.37 21.80 -16.76
C PRO A 436 25.64 22.21 -18.21
N SER A 437 24.59 22.00 -19.01
CA SER A 437 24.49 22.19 -20.46
C SER A 437 24.77 23.63 -20.93
N ASN A 438 25.88 23.84 -21.62
CA ASN A 438 25.98 24.60 -22.87
C ASN A 438 27.44 24.65 -23.33
N GLU A 439 27.74 24.05 -24.48
CA GLU A 439 28.68 24.51 -25.50
C GLU A 439 28.99 23.34 -26.46
N GLN A 440 29.17 23.68 -27.74
CA GLN A 440 29.30 22.77 -28.86
C GLN A 440 30.26 21.61 -28.57
N GLN A 441 29.93 20.40 -29.05
CA GLN A 441 30.77 19.20 -28.94
C GLN A 441 32.21 19.49 -29.38
N GLU A 442 33.06 19.89 -28.43
CA GLU A 442 34.48 20.01 -28.67
C GLU A 442 35.05 18.60 -28.77
N SER A 443 35.65 18.32 -29.93
CA SER A 443 36.35 17.06 -30.25
C SER A 443 37.17 16.57 -29.06
N GLY A 444 37.06 15.28 -28.73
CA GLY A 444 37.79 14.66 -27.61
C GLY A 444 39.31 14.91 -27.66
N ILE A 445 39.85 15.21 -28.84
CA ILE A 445 41.25 15.60 -29.04
C ILE A 445 41.55 16.97 -28.43
N LYS A 446 40.66 17.96 -28.60
CA LYS A 446 40.80 19.27 -27.96
C LYS A 446 40.83 19.13 -26.44
N ARG A 447 39.93 18.33 -25.88
CA ARG A 447 39.84 18.09 -24.43
C ARG A 447 41.12 17.44 -23.90
N LEU A 448 41.65 16.45 -24.60
CA LEU A 448 42.91 15.81 -24.22
C LEU A 448 44.08 16.82 -24.22
N ILE A 449 44.14 17.67 -25.25
CA ILE A 449 45.21 18.66 -25.38
C ILE A 449 45.13 19.72 -24.29
N PHE A 450 43.96 20.33 -24.05
CA PHE A 450 43.82 21.45 -23.11
C PHE A 450 43.75 21.02 -21.64
N THR A 451 43.21 19.83 -21.33
CA THR A 451 43.04 19.39 -19.94
C THR A 451 44.20 18.55 -19.43
N ALA A 452 44.84 17.73 -20.27
CA ALA A 452 45.89 16.81 -19.84
C ALA A 452 47.29 17.21 -20.36
N VAL A 453 47.41 17.53 -21.64
CA VAL A 453 48.74 17.78 -22.25
C VAL A 453 49.25 19.19 -21.93
N MET A 454 48.41 20.21 -22.02
CA MET A 454 48.79 21.62 -21.83
C MET A 454 49.35 21.93 -20.42
N PRO A 455 48.76 21.43 -19.32
CA PRO A 455 49.34 21.63 -17.98
C PRO A 455 50.68 20.92 -17.80
N MET A 456 50.87 19.74 -18.40
CA MET A 456 52.13 19.00 -18.31
C MET A 456 53.26 19.64 -19.14
N VAL A 457 52.92 20.24 -20.29
CA VAL A 457 53.85 21.04 -21.10
C VAL A 457 54.21 22.34 -20.36
N ALA A 458 53.24 23.02 -19.74
CA ALA A 458 53.47 24.24 -18.95
C ALA A 458 54.29 23.98 -17.67
N ALA A 459 54.11 22.81 -17.04
CA ALA A 459 54.87 22.37 -15.88
C ALA A 459 56.29 21.85 -16.22
N GLY A 460 56.72 21.91 -17.48
CA GLY A 460 58.07 21.50 -17.91
C GLY A 460 58.31 19.98 -17.85
N LEU A 461 57.26 19.18 -17.65
CA LEU A 461 57.37 17.73 -17.50
C LEU A 461 57.62 17.00 -18.83
N ILE A 462 57.36 17.67 -19.96
CA ILE A 462 57.60 17.16 -21.31
C ILE A 462 58.48 18.16 -22.07
N SER A 463 59.77 18.18 -21.74
CA SER A 463 60.65 19.26 -22.19
C SER A 463 61.20 19.09 -23.61
N ASP A 464 61.36 17.87 -24.16
CA ASP A 464 62.17 17.69 -25.38
C ASP A 464 61.61 16.72 -26.43
N ASP A 465 60.29 16.75 -26.68
CA ASP A 465 59.70 16.01 -27.80
C ASP A 465 59.43 16.93 -29.01
N PRO A 466 60.12 16.74 -30.17
CA PRO A 466 59.94 17.57 -31.36
C PRO A 466 58.55 17.47 -31.98
N THR A 467 57.75 16.45 -31.64
CA THR A 467 56.38 16.29 -32.15
C THR A 467 55.37 17.27 -31.54
N LEU A 468 55.72 17.95 -30.44
CA LEU A 468 54.84 18.88 -29.71
C LEU A 468 55.05 20.36 -30.08
N LEU A 469 55.94 20.66 -31.03
CA LEU A 469 56.21 22.00 -31.55
C LEU A 469 54.96 22.76 -32.07
N PRO A 470 54.01 22.12 -32.78
CA PRO A 470 52.78 22.79 -33.22
C PRO A 470 51.89 23.24 -32.05
N ILE A 471 51.88 22.48 -30.95
CA ILE A 471 51.09 22.77 -29.74
C ILE A 471 51.74 23.91 -28.94
N ARG A 472 53.07 23.99 -28.90
CA ARG A 472 53.79 25.12 -28.29
C ARG A 472 53.55 26.45 -29.02
N ARG A 473 53.36 26.45 -30.34
CA ARG A 473 53.03 27.67 -31.12
C ARG A 473 51.63 28.21 -30.87
N LEU A 474 50.69 27.35 -30.44
CA LEU A 474 49.36 27.78 -30.03
C LEU A 474 49.38 28.57 -28.70
N ILE A 475 50.37 28.31 -27.84
CA ILE A 475 50.56 29.00 -26.56
C ILE A 475 51.11 30.44 -26.75
N SER A 476 51.76 30.75 -27.88
CA SER A 476 52.33 32.09 -28.12
C SER A 476 51.38 33.07 -28.83
N PHE A 477 50.12 32.71 -29.05
CA PHE A 477 49.13 33.53 -29.77
C PHE A 477 47.88 33.88 -28.94
N VAL A 478 47.88 33.55 -27.65
CA VAL A 478 46.97 34.07 -26.61
C VAL A 478 47.84 34.82 -25.62
#